data_AF-A0A2H6MYD5-F1
#
_entry.id   AF-A0A2H6MYD5-F1
#
_cell.length_a   1.000
_cell.length_b   1.000
_cell.length_c   1.000
_cell.angle_alpha   90.00
_cell.angle_beta   90.00
_cell.angle_gamma   90.00
#
_symmetry.space_group_name_H-M   'P 1'
#
loop_
_entity.id
_entity.type
_entity.pdbx_description
1 polymer ?
#
loop_
_entity_poly.entity_id
_entity_poly.type
_entity_poly.pdbx_seq_one_letter_code
_entity_poly.pdbx_strand_id
1 'polypeptide(L)'
;MNDKSHCKLFIEGDAALEFADFYDFRSSYPDYQEGEDVEMSEQLPSEKKLDYDDETMELILPSGAKIGHRSLMRYYKQRFGSSRAVAVSRNKQTVGRVLQQYKALGWTSNSGAALAHERDMQYLQRMKAKWMLKTSMQNNITKQMHFRSQV
;
A
#
# COMPACT_ATOMS: atom_id res chain seq x y z
N MET A 1 -22.62 50.38 -32.10
CA MET A 1 -22.99 48.98 -31.80
C MET A 1 -22.21 48.06 -32.74
N ASN A 2 -22.58 47.98 -34.03
CA ASN A 2 -21.97 47.08 -35.02
C ASN A 2 -20.42 47.10 -35.07
N ASP A 3 -19.80 48.28 -35.18
CA ASP A 3 -18.35 48.41 -35.41
C ASP A 3 -17.47 47.89 -34.27
N LYS A 4 -18.05 47.73 -33.07
CA LYS A 4 -17.41 47.14 -31.88
C LYS A 4 -18.02 45.78 -31.49
N SER A 5 -18.83 45.20 -32.37
CA SER A 5 -19.65 43.98 -32.17
C SER A 5 -20.51 43.94 -30.89
N HIS A 6 -20.76 45.09 -30.27
CA HIS A 6 -21.68 45.26 -29.14
C HIS A 6 -23.14 45.21 -29.61
N CYS A 7 -23.57 44.03 -30.04
CA CYS A 7 -24.94 43.72 -30.49
C CYS A 7 -25.50 42.46 -29.77
N LYS A 8 -24.83 42.00 -28.72
CA LYS A 8 -25.30 40.96 -27.80
C LYS A 8 -25.76 41.62 -26.50
N LEU A 9 -26.80 41.06 -25.88
CA LEU A 9 -27.16 41.39 -24.51
C LEU A 9 -26.09 40.82 -23.55
N PHE A 10 -25.85 41.52 -22.45
CA PHE A 10 -24.93 41.12 -21.40
C PHE A 10 -25.76 40.65 -20.19
N ILE A 11 -25.50 39.43 -19.73
CA ILE A 11 -26.34 38.72 -18.75
C ILE A 11 -25.46 38.07 -17.66
N GLU A 12 -24.26 38.61 -17.45
CA GLU A 12 -23.32 38.12 -16.43
C GLU A 12 -23.31 39.09 -15.24
N GLY A 13 -23.41 38.56 -14.02
CA GLY A 13 -23.52 39.37 -12.80
C GLY A 13 -24.82 40.19 -12.73
N ASP A 14 -24.76 41.35 -12.08
CA ASP A 14 -25.92 42.18 -11.71
C ASP A 14 -26.83 42.56 -12.89
N ALA A 15 -26.29 42.63 -14.11
CA ALA A 15 -27.08 42.89 -15.32
C ALA A 15 -28.19 41.86 -15.57
N ALA A 16 -28.08 40.63 -15.03
CA ALA A 16 -29.15 39.64 -15.09
C ALA A 16 -30.42 40.06 -14.31
N LEU A 17 -30.28 40.88 -13.25
CA LEU A 17 -31.41 41.36 -12.46
C LEU A 17 -32.25 42.40 -13.22
N GLU A 18 -31.63 43.23 -14.09
CA GLU A 18 -32.35 44.17 -14.95
C GLU A 18 -33.31 43.48 -15.94
N PHE A 19 -33.08 42.20 -16.22
CA PHE A 19 -33.94 41.38 -17.07
C PHE A 19 -34.88 40.45 -16.30
N ALA A 20 -34.80 40.40 -14.97
CA ALA A 20 -35.49 39.39 -14.18
C ALA A 20 -37.02 39.46 -14.31
N ASP A 21 -37.60 40.67 -14.33
CA ASP A 21 -39.04 40.91 -14.49
C ASP A 21 -39.61 40.39 -15.83
N PHE A 22 -38.75 40.12 -16.81
CA PHE A 22 -39.14 39.62 -18.15
C PHE A 22 -39.01 38.09 -18.29
N TYR A 23 -38.48 37.39 -17.28
CA TYR A 23 -38.22 35.95 -17.31
C TYR A 23 -38.78 35.25 -16.07
N ASP A 24 -39.58 34.22 -16.30
CA ASP A 24 -40.12 33.36 -15.25
C ASP A 24 -39.04 32.28 -14.92
N PHE A 25 -38.59 32.18 -13.66
CA PHE A 25 -37.45 31.34 -13.21
C PHE A 25 -37.77 30.11 -12.34
N ARG A 26 -39.02 29.91 -11.92
CA ARG A 26 -39.48 28.75 -11.12
C ARG A 26 -39.15 27.43 -11.84
N SER A 27 -38.92 26.32 -11.13
CA SER A 27 -38.07 25.15 -11.47
C SER A 27 -38.25 24.44 -12.84
N SER A 28 -38.08 25.16 -13.95
CA SER A 28 -38.42 24.78 -15.35
C SER A 28 -39.92 24.66 -15.68
N TYR A 29 -40.80 25.16 -14.81
CA TYR A 29 -42.27 25.23 -14.99
C TYR A 29 -43.05 23.90 -15.20
N PRO A 30 -42.77 22.81 -14.47
CA PRO A 30 -43.77 21.77 -14.18
C PRO A 30 -44.45 21.89 -12.79
N ASP A 31 -43.90 22.66 -11.85
CA ASP A 31 -44.02 22.39 -10.41
C ASP A 31 -44.63 23.47 -9.47
N TYR A 32 -45.34 24.56 -9.80
CA TYR A 32 -45.74 25.24 -11.04
C TYR A 32 -46.44 24.38 -12.11
N GLN A 33 -47.40 23.51 -11.75
CA GLN A 33 -48.14 23.47 -10.47
C GLN A 33 -48.00 22.11 -9.74
N GLU A 34 -47.16 22.06 -8.71
CA GLU A 34 -47.50 21.31 -7.49
C GLU A 34 -48.63 22.04 -6.76
N GLY A 35 -48.58 23.38 -6.61
CA GLY A 35 -49.72 24.12 -6.08
C GLY A 35 -49.55 25.60 -5.74
N GLU A 36 -49.53 26.48 -6.75
CA GLU A 36 -50.17 27.82 -6.68
C GLU A 36 -49.54 28.93 -5.79
N ASP A 37 -48.31 28.77 -5.28
CA ASP A 37 -47.64 29.88 -4.58
C ASP A 37 -47.24 31.05 -5.52
N VAL A 38 -47.99 32.15 -5.40
CA VAL A 38 -47.71 33.46 -6.03
C VAL A 38 -47.07 34.41 -5.00
N GLU A 39 -45.94 33.99 -4.44
CA GLU A 39 -44.95 34.89 -3.83
C GLU A 39 -43.58 34.21 -3.90
N MET A 40 -42.50 35.00 -3.93
CA MET A 40 -41.14 34.50 -4.18
C MET A 40 -40.56 33.85 -2.91
N SER A 41 -40.97 32.63 -2.62
CA SER A 41 -40.44 31.85 -1.50
C SER A 41 -38.95 31.55 -1.71
N GLU A 42 -38.10 32.03 -0.79
CA GLU A 42 -36.63 31.91 -0.86
C GLU A 42 -36.09 30.48 -0.67
N GLN A 43 -36.94 29.47 -0.86
CA GLN A 43 -36.64 28.06 -0.66
C GLN A 43 -35.93 27.49 -1.89
N LEU A 44 -34.69 27.94 -2.07
CA LEU A 44 -33.67 27.24 -2.86
C LEU A 44 -33.78 25.73 -2.60
N PRO A 45 -33.98 24.89 -3.64
CA PRO A 45 -34.23 23.48 -3.45
C PRO A 45 -33.04 22.84 -2.72
N SER A 46 -33.33 21.98 -1.74
CA SER A 46 -32.32 21.37 -0.85
C SER A 46 -31.50 20.25 -1.53
N GLU A 47 -31.34 20.32 -2.85
CA GLU A 47 -30.44 19.47 -3.60
C GLU A 47 -29.01 19.68 -3.11
N LYS A 48 -28.50 18.66 -2.42
CA LYS A 48 -27.12 18.44 -1.95
C LYS A 48 -26.15 19.49 -2.49
N LYS A 49 -25.85 20.48 -1.64
CA LYS A 49 -25.00 21.62 -1.99
C LYS A 49 -23.66 21.16 -2.57
N LEU A 50 -23.09 21.97 -3.47
CA LEU A 50 -21.74 21.73 -4.00
C LEU A 50 -20.73 21.82 -2.86
N ASP A 51 -20.31 20.66 -2.34
CA ASP A 51 -19.35 20.55 -1.26
C ASP A 51 -17.93 20.52 -1.83
N TYR A 52 -17.05 21.39 -1.32
CA TYR A 52 -15.64 21.42 -1.67
C TYR A 52 -14.80 20.97 -0.47
N ASP A 53 -13.91 20.01 -0.71
CA ASP A 53 -12.99 19.47 0.28
C ASP A 53 -11.63 20.17 0.15
N ASP A 54 -11.35 21.08 1.10
CA ASP A 54 -10.09 21.83 1.17
C ASP A 54 -8.85 20.93 1.37
N GLU A 55 -8.99 19.76 2.01
CA GLU A 55 -7.87 18.86 2.30
C GLU A 55 -7.51 18.01 1.06
N THR A 56 -8.51 17.43 0.39
CA THR A 56 -8.27 16.59 -0.81
C THR A 56 -8.23 17.38 -2.12
N MET A 57 -8.66 18.65 -2.12
CA MET A 57 -8.89 19.47 -3.32
C MET A 57 -9.84 18.81 -4.32
N GLU A 58 -10.92 18.22 -3.81
CA GLU A 58 -11.98 17.60 -4.60
C GLU A 58 -13.30 18.38 -4.46
N LEU A 59 -13.97 18.60 -5.59
CA LEU A 59 -15.35 19.08 -5.63
C LEU A 59 -16.30 17.88 -5.69
N ILE A 60 -17.23 17.80 -4.75
CA ILE A 60 -18.27 16.77 -4.69
C ILE A 60 -19.54 17.36 -5.31
N LEU A 61 -20.01 16.75 -6.40
CA LEU A 61 -21.24 17.15 -7.07
C LEU A 61 -22.49 16.62 -6.33
N PRO A 62 -23.67 17.25 -6.50
CA PRO A 62 -24.95 16.75 -5.97
C PRO A 62 -25.27 15.30 -6.38
N SER A 63 -24.77 14.89 -7.56
CA SER A 63 -24.84 13.54 -8.12
C SER A 63 -23.94 12.51 -7.41
N GLY A 64 -23.13 12.92 -6.43
CA GLY A 64 -22.14 12.09 -5.75
C GLY A 64 -20.83 11.87 -6.52
N ALA A 65 -20.70 12.46 -7.71
CA ALA A 65 -19.46 12.39 -8.49
C ALA A 65 -18.38 13.34 -7.92
N LYS A 66 -17.16 12.83 -7.75
CA LYS A 66 -15.98 13.60 -7.30
C LYS A 66 -15.18 14.12 -8.49
N ILE A 67 -14.86 15.41 -8.49
CA ILE A 67 -14.03 16.08 -9.50
C ILE A 67 -12.76 16.62 -8.85
N GLY A 68 -11.60 16.15 -9.31
CA GLY A 68 -10.29 16.56 -8.78
C GLY A 68 -9.76 17.88 -9.36
N HIS A 69 -9.10 18.68 -8.53
CA HIS A 69 -8.60 20.01 -8.92
C HIS A 69 -7.44 19.96 -9.95
N ARG A 70 -7.41 20.95 -10.85
CA ARG A 70 -6.45 21.06 -11.98
C ARG A 70 -4.96 20.98 -11.57
N SER A 71 -4.60 21.46 -10.38
CA SER A 71 -3.21 21.37 -9.87
C SER A 71 -2.72 19.93 -9.74
N LEU A 72 -3.63 18.98 -9.47
CA LEU A 72 -3.32 17.57 -9.28
C LEU A 72 -3.32 16.77 -10.60
N MET A 73 -3.56 17.41 -11.76
CA MET A 73 -3.62 16.75 -13.08
C MET A 73 -2.34 15.96 -13.43
N ARG A 74 -1.18 16.34 -12.90
CA ARG A 74 0.06 15.55 -13.03
C ARG A 74 -0.08 14.14 -12.42
N TYR A 75 -0.73 14.04 -11.27
CA TYR A 75 -0.95 12.80 -10.53
C TYR A 75 -2.14 12.02 -11.08
N TYR A 76 -3.22 12.68 -11.52
CA TYR A 76 -4.32 11.99 -12.21
C TYR A 76 -3.90 11.37 -13.56
N LYS A 77 -2.84 11.89 -14.19
CA LYS A 77 -2.20 11.29 -15.38
C LYS A 77 -1.15 10.22 -15.04
N GLN A 78 -0.84 10.00 -13.75
CA GLN A 78 0.17 9.02 -13.33
C GLN A 78 -0.39 7.60 -13.38
N ARG A 79 0.20 6.77 -14.22
CA ARG A 79 -0.10 5.33 -14.28
C ARG A 79 0.85 4.58 -13.35
N PHE A 80 0.37 4.23 -12.16
CA PHE A 80 1.06 3.25 -11.33
C PHE A 80 1.14 1.91 -12.06
N GLY A 81 2.25 1.19 -11.91
CA GLY A 81 2.35 -0.18 -12.39
C GLY A 81 1.34 -1.08 -11.68
N SER A 82 0.90 -2.16 -12.35
CA SER A 82 0.06 -3.17 -11.72
C SER A 82 0.66 -3.61 -10.38
N SER A 83 -0.15 -3.65 -9.32
CA SER A 83 0.30 -4.02 -8.00
C SER A 83 0.89 -5.42 -8.07
N ARG A 84 2.22 -5.53 -7.86
CA ARG A 84 2.91 -6.81 -7.73
C ARG A 84 2.51 -7.44 -6.41
N ALA A 85 1.30 -8.00 -6.37
CA ALA A 85 0.89 -8.96 -5.36
C ALA A 85 1.95 -10.07 -5.36
N VAL A 86 2.76 -10.11 -4.29
CA VAL A 86 3.82 -11.10 -4.14
C VAL A 86 3.15 -12.43 -3.83
N ALA A 87 2.73 -13.12 -4.89
CA ALA A 87 2.16 -14.45 -4.80
C ALA A 87 3.19 -15.35 -4.11
N VAL A 88 2.89 -15.76 -2.87
CA VAL A 88 3.78 -16.57 -2.04
C VAL A 88 3.82 -17.98 -2.60
N SER A 89 4.63 -18.14 -3.65
CA SER A 89 4.87 -19.41 -4.31
C SER A 89 5.42 -20.40 -3.28
N ARG A 90 4.62 -21.40 -2.92
CA ARG A 90 4.95 -22.42 -1.90
C ARG A 90 6.05 -23.41 -2.36
N ASN A 91 6.87 -23.01 -3.34
CA ASN A 91 7.97 -23.80 -3.83
C ASN A 91 9.16 -23.72 -2.87
N LYS A 92 9.27 -24.71 -1.98
CA LYS A 92 10.37 -24.82 -1.01
C LYS A 92 11.78 -24.80 -1.66
N GLN A 93 11.90 -25.15 -2.95
CA GLN A 93 13.17 -25.14 -3.68
C GLN A 93 13.60 -23.73 -4.15
N THR A 94 12.67 -22.79 -4.38
CA THR A 94 13.06 -21.41 -4.76
C THR A 94 13.64 -20.66 -3.56
N VAL A 95 13.13 -20.90 -2.35
CA VAL A 95 13.67 -20.32 -1.10
C VAL A 95 15.16 -20.63 -0.98
N GLY A 96 15.59 -21.87 -1.21
CA GLY A 96 17.01 -22.25 -1.17
C GLY A 96 17.88 -21.50 -2.20
N ARG A 97 17.41 -21.35 -3.44
CA ARG A 97 18.10 -20.59 -4.49
C ARG A 97 18.21 -19.10 -4.17
N VAL A 98 17.13 -18.51 -3.65
CA VAL A 98 17.10 -17.11 -3.20
C VAL A 98 18.07 -16.89 -2.04
N LEU A 99 18.13 -17.81 -1.07
CA LEU A 99 19.09 -17.77 0.04
C LEU A 99 20.55 -17.92 -0.42
N GLN A 100 20.81 -18.68 -1.50
CA GLN A 100 22.13 -18.72 -2.16
C GLN A 100 22.46 -17.41 -2.87
N GLN A 101 21.50 -16.79 -3.58
CA GLN A 101 21.69 -15.49 -4.22
C GLN A 101 21.99 -14.39 -3.19
N TYR A 102 21.25 -14.32 -2.09
CA TYR A 102 21.53 -13.39 -0.99
C TYR A 102 22.94 -13.61 -0.41
N LYS A 103 23.36 -14.87 -0.17
CA LYS A 103 24.73 -15.17 0.29
C LYS A 103 25.80 -14.74 -0.72
N ALA A 104 25.56 -14.91 -2.02
CA ALA A 104 26.48 -14.46 -3.08
C ALA A 104 26.56 -12.93 -3.18
N LEU A 105 25.48 -12.22 -2.83
CA LEU A 105 25.44 -10.75 -2.68
C LEU A 105 26.01 -10.26 -1.34
N GLY A 106 26.66 -11.12 -0.55
CA GLY A 106 27.29 -10.77 0.72
C GLY A 106 26.38 -10.78 1.94
N TRP A 107 25.10 -11.20 1.82
CA TRP A 107 24.20 -11.33 2.97
C TRP A 107 24.57 -12.55 3.83
N THR A 108 25.42 -12.32 4.82
CA THR A 108 25.84 -13.30 5.82
C THR A 108 24.98 -13.19 7.08
N SER A 109 23.89 -13.97 7.14
CA SER A 109 23.20 -14.20 8.41
C SER A 109 24.13 -14.96 9.37
N ASN A 110 24.18 -14.54 10.64
CA ASN A 110 25.13 -15.06 11.66
C ASN A 110 25.04 -16.58 11.93
N SER A 111 23.98 -17.24 11.45
CA SER A 111 23.81 -18.70 11.47
C SER A 111 24.89 -19.49 10.73
N GLY A 112 25.58 -18.89 9.75
CA GLY A 112 26.58 -19.61 8.93
C GLY A 112 27.78 -20.13 9.73
N ALA A 113 28.31 -19.32 10.65
CA ALA A 113 29.46 -19.67 11.48
C ALA A 113 29.08 -20.67 12.59
N ALA A 114 27.95 -20.47 13.25
CA ALA A 114 27.46 -21.36 14.30
C ALA A 114 27.25 -22.79 13.78
N LEU A 115 26.59 -22.94 12.62
CA LEU A 115 26.36 -24.24 11.98
C LEU A 115 27.62 -24.89 11.38
N ALA A 116 28.75 -24.19 11.31
CA ALA A 116 30.06 -24.80 11.07
C ALA A 116 30.65 -25.31 12.39
N HIS A 117 30.76 -24.42 13.38
CA HIS A 117 31.30 -24.69 14.69
C HIS A 117 30.64 -25.89 15.39
N GLU A 118 29.32 -26.06 15.28
CA GLU A 118 28.62 -27.24 15.82
C GLU A 118 29.06 -28.57 15.18
N ARG A 119 29.23 -28.60 13.85
CA ARG A 119 29.67 -29.81 13.13
C ARG A 119 31.12 -30.15 13.45
N ASP A 120 31.97 -29.14 13.53
CA ASP A 120 33.39 -29.30 13.87
C ASP A 120 33.54 -29.77 15.33
N MET A 121 32.73 -29.24 16.25
CA MET A 121 32.66 -29.71 17.64
C MET A 121 32.16 -31.15 17.75
N GLN A 122 31.14 -31.55 17.00
CA GLN A 122 30.68 -32.96 16.94
C GLN A 122 31.78 -33.89 16.43
N TYR A 123 32.52 -33.48 15.39
CA TYR A 123 33.66 -34.24 14.87
C TYR A 123 34.79 -34.38 15.90
N LEU A 124 35.16 -33.28 16.57
CA LEU A 124 36.18 -33.28 17.64
C LEU A 124 35.76 -34.17 18.81
N GLN A 125 34.51 -34.09 19.27
CA GLN A 125 33.99 -34.97 20.32
C GLN A 125 34.05 -36.45 19.91
N ARG A 126 33.62 -36.79 18.69
CA ARG A 126 33.64 -38.16 18.16
C ARG A 126 35.05 -38.72 18.05
N MET A 127 36.01 -37.92 17.60
CA MET A 127 37.43 -38.31 17.51
C MET A 127 38.07 -38.44 18.90
N LYS A 128 37.77 -37.53 19.84
CA LYS A 128 38.21 -37.62 21.24
C LYS A 128 37.67 -38.88 21.92
N ALA A 129 36.38 -39.20 21.76
CA ALA A 129 35.78 -40.42 22.29
C ALA A 129 36.44 -41.69 21.73
N LYS A 130 36.63 -41.76 20.39
CA LYS A 130 37.33 -42.87 19.72
C LYS A 130 38.76 -43.05 20.24
N TRP A 131 39.49 -41.96 20.46
CA TRP A 131 40.85 -42.01 21.01
C TRP A 131 40.87 -42.46 22.47
N MET A 132 40.01 -41.90 23.32
CA MET A 132 39.93 -42.29 24.74
C MET A 132 39.60 -43.77 24.91
N LEU A 133 38.65 -44.30 24.12
CA LEU A 133 38.30 -45.72 24.15
C LEU A 133 39.43 -46.63 23.67
N LYS A 134 40.16 -46.25 22.60
CA LYS A 134 41.36 -47.00 22.18
C LYS A 134 42.44 -47.01 23.27
N THR A 135 42.68 -45.86 23.90
CA THR A 135 43.69 -45.71 24.96
C THR A 135 43.29 -46.46 26.24
N SER A 136 42.02 -46.46 26.65
CA SER A 136 41.57 -47.21 27.83
C SER A 136 41.66 -48.72 27.63
N MET A 137 41.24 -49.23 26.46
CA MET A 137 41.40 -50.65 26.13
C MET A 137 42.87 -51.09 26.12
N GLN A 138 43.77 -50.26 25.59
CA GLN A 138 45.21 -50.54 25.62
C GLN A 138 45.79 -50.53 27.04
N ASN A 139 45.35 -49.59 27.89
CA ASN A 139 45.81 -49.44 29.27
C ASN A 139 45.52 -50.67 30.14
N ASN A 140 44.46 -51.44 29.87
CA ASN A 140 44.18 -52.68 30.59
C ASN A 140 45.35 -53.67 30.53
N ILE A 141 46.12 -53.68 29.44
CA ILE A 141 47.33 -54.51 29.30
C ILE A 141 48.56 -53.73 29.75
N THR A 142 48.76 -52.49 29.26
CA THR A 142 50.03 -51.76 29.45
C THR A 142 50.22 -51.15 30.84
N LYS A 143 49.16 -51.03 31.67
CA LYS A 143 49.25 -50.54 33.06
C LYS A 143 49.22 -51.64 34.11
N GLN A 144 48.85 -52.88 33.75
CA GLN A 144 48.71 -54.00 34.68
C GLN A 144 49.96 -54.89 34.77
N MET A 145 51.16 -54.29 34.69
CA MET A 145 52.45 -55.00 34.58
C MET A 145 52.75 -56.00 35.71
N HIS A 146 52.16 -55.79 36.89
CA HIS A 146 52.33 -56.65 38.08
C HIS A 146 50.97 -57.06 38.67
N PHE A 147 49.97 -57.29 37.83
CA PHE A 147 48.66 -57.77 38.28
C PHE A 147 48.76 -59.16 38.91
N ARG A 148 48.14 -59.32 40.08
CA ARG A 148 47.99 -60.58 40.80
C ARG A 148 46.50 -60.83 41.00
N SER A 149 45.99 -61.95 40.52
CA SER A 149 44.63 -62.39 40.84
C SER A 149 44.49 -62.68 42.34
N GLN A 150 43.35 -62.29 42.90
CA GLN A 150 42.87 -62.81 44.17
C GLN A 150 41.85 -63.92 43.88
N VAL A 151 41.83 -64.92 44.76
CA VAL A 151 40.88 -66.02 44.85
C VAL A 151 40.28 -65.97 46.24
#